data_AF-A0AAU2VWL4-F1
#
_entry.id   AF-A0AAU2VWL4-F1
#
_cell.length_a   1.000
_cell.length_b   1.000
_cell.length_c   1.000
_cell.angle_alpha   90.00
_cell.angle_beta   90.00
_cell.angle_gamma   90.00
#
_symmetry.space_group_name_H-M   'P 1'
#
loop_
_entity.id
_entity.type
_entity.pdbx_description
1 polymer ?
#
loop_
_entity_poly.entity_id
_entity_poly.type
_entity_poly.pdbx_seq_one_letter_code
_entity_poly.pdbx_strand_id
1 'polypeptide(L)'
;MGDSSSGRPRIDAAGEEVEVPVPTAGFDERVDLVFRAPKRGRDQLLAKVLCEQQGWAIRSAGVEEDPGRPEDQAAYVVEVRLPGSRRGAETGARQRLLETVGKYVSVTIVGGALVRAQTSEPLVTWRVFRESSWRSRRGLGWLASLRTQSGLADEQRTIGVAPSVEEAEVRELLGRQRLGGFDFNEALHGVRKSVGPKANETDEDANPWWHGRRGVALRLALASLLMFYGWLAYDRSLLGQLAMFTPLAGAAWFVGNWYLSNQRRPWPLRWAAGALIVVGSAMFGYMWHKQNPYGVVAQIRSVLLTLASLGLLWSVPRGCWFAIRQTWISRHAVGLLTVLVLPLPWVLPFVGSFLQFLYVEEGFGIPADSVSASIYWTGASALLPTLGCVTLLLPPLALYGWSRHFHWVWEKSIVSVVSAGAAATLVVAGGFAFMSRTSEAAHRAARDVVNETAPEAYFGIQGERVCVQPLKQKLSVHNGPLPTDRPLLAFSTDGPVLYLWDPVRARERGGLGPMLSVHSAEVSTYATSDGTRRCPKHN
;
A
#
# COMPACT_ATOMS: atom_id res chain seq x y z
N MET A 1 -5.55 83.40 35.83
CA MET A 1 -5.27 83.11 34.42
C MET A 1 -3.97 82.32 34.38
N GLY A 2 -4.00 81.09 33.87
CA GLY A 2 -2.80 80.28 33.65
C GLY A 2 -2.92 78.85 34.16
N ASP A 3 -3.79 78.07 33.51
CA ASP A 3 -3.62 76.62 33.42
C ASP A 3 -2.29 76.32 32.73
N SER A 4 -1.44 75.48 33.33
CA SER A 4 -0.43 74.75 32.57
C SER A 4 -0.28 73.32 33.09
N SER A 5 -0.93 72.45 32.33
CA SER A 5 -0.66 71.04 32.11
C SER A 5 0.82 70.65 32.22
N SER A 6 1.14 69.77 33.17
CA SER A 6 2.30 68.88 33.06
C SER A 6 1.79 67.49 32.70
N GLY A 7 1.91 67.17 31.42
CA GLY A 7 1.53 65.89 30.83
C GLY A 7 2.40 64.77 31.39
N ARG A 8 1.76 63.83 32.10
CA ARG A 8 2.31 62.48 32.27
C ARG A 8 2.23 61.75 30.93
N PRO A 9 3.32 61.13 30.45
CA PRO A 9 3.26 60.31 29.25
C PRO A 9 2.37 59.08 29.50
N ARG A 10 1.39 58.92 28.59
CA ARG A 10 0.63 57.68 28.35
C ARG A 10 1.63 56.57 28.08
N ILE A 11 1.72 55.60 28.99
CA ILE A 11 2.31 54.30 28.67
C ILE A 11 1.17 53.49 28.06
N ASP A 12 1.09 53.55 26.73
CA ASP A 12 0.28 52.63 25.94
C ASP A 12 0.91 51.23 26.07
N ALA A 13 0.40 50.44 27.01
CA ALA A 13 0.68 49.01 27.09
C ALA A 13 -0.14 48.31 25.99
N ALA A 14 0.30 48.46 24.75
CA ALA A 14 -0.05 47.54 23.68
C ALA A 14 0.57 46.19 24.02
N GLY A 15 -0.30 45.19 24.20
CA GLY A 15 0.10 43.83 24.49
C GLY A 15 0.95 43.24 23.37
N GLU A 16 2.22 43.00 23.67
CA GLU A 16 2.92 41.86 23.10
C GLU A 16 2.32 40.62 23.76
N GLU A 17 1.23 40.11 23.17
CA GLU A 17 0.91 38.70 23.28
C GLU A 17 2.14 37.94 22.77
N VAL A 18 2.91 37.43 23.72
CA VAL A 18 3.97 36.46 23.45
C VAL A 18 3.32 35.31 22.69
N GLU A 19 3.48 35.27 21.37
CA GLU A 19 3.17 34.12 20.54
C GLU A 19 4.03 32.96 21.03
N VAL A 20 3.49 32.19 21.97
CA VAL A 20 4.05 30.90 22.36
C VAL A 20 4.05 30.05 21.09
N PRO A 21 5.20 29.53 20.63
CA PRO A 21 5.26 28.72 19.43
C PRO A 21 4.41 27.46 19.66
N VAL A 22 3.22 27.45 19.07
CA VAL A 22 2.25 26.36 19.24
C VAL A 22 2.84 25.10 18.60
N PRO A 23 2.83 23.93 19.27
CA PRO A 23 3.39 22.72 18.72
C PRO A 23 2.76 22.40 17.36
N THR A 24 3.59 22.39 16.31
CA THR A 24 3.26 22.01 14.93
C THR A 24 3.09 20.48 14.83
N ALA A 25 2.21 19.91 15.63
CA ALA A 25 1.77 18.53 15.43
C ALA A 25 1.01 18.47 14.11
N GLY A 26 1.57 17.80 13.09
CA GLY A 26 1.08 17.82 11.70
C GLY A 26 -0.44 17.71 11.58
N PHE A 27 -1.09 18.81 11.21
CA PHE A 27 -2.53 18.90 10.94
C PHE A 27 -2.72 19.23 9.46
N ASP A 28 -3.82 18.75 8.87
CA ASP A 28 -4.15 19.00 7.46
C ASP A 28 -5.16 20.17 7.33
N GLU A 29 -6.04 20.35 8.31
CA GLU A 29 -7.16 21.31 8.29
C GLU A 29 -7.31 22.03 9.63
N ARG A 30 -7.85 23.26 9.59
CA ARG A 30 -8.18 24.09 10.76
C ARG A 30 -9.66 24.45 10.74
N VAL A 31 -10.34 24.29 11.86
CA VAL A 31 -11.78 24.59 11.99
C VAL A 31 -11.99 25.44 13.23
N ASP A 32 -12.56 26.63 13.05
CA ASP A 32 -13.02 27.46 14.14
C ASP A 32 -14.42 27.03 14.54
N LEU A 33 -14.60 26.66 15.79
CA LEU A 33 -15.89 26.32 16.36
C LEU A 33 -16.29 27.36 17.40
N VAL A 34 -17.53 27.84 17.30
CA VAL A 34 -18.15 28.66 18.33
C VAL A 34 -18.97 27.76 19.23
N PHE A 35 -18.60 27.70 20.51
CA PHE A 35 -19.33 26.92 21.50
C PHE A 35 -19.68 27.73 22.74
N ARG A 36 -20.84 27.43 23.31
CA ARG A 36 -21.35 28.02 24.55
C ARG A 36 -21.14 27.05 25.70
N ALA A 37 -20.66 27.60 26.82
CA ALA A 37 -20.53 26.92 28.10
C ALA A 37 -21.24 27.72 29.20
N PRO A 38 -21.73 27.08 30.28
CA PRO A 38 -22.36 27.78 31.41
C PRO A 38 -21.41 28.81 32.01
N LYS A 39 -21.94 29.98 32.39
CA LYS A 39 -21.16 31.07 33.01
C LYS A 39 -20.82 30.80 34.49
N ARG A 40 -20.73 29.53 34.89
CA ARG A 40 -20.25 29.11 36.21
C ARG A 40 -18.72 29.11 36.14
N GLY A 41 -18.05 29.86 37.02
CA GLY A 41 -16.59 30.08 36.93
C GLY A 41 -15.76 28.79 36.86
N ARG A 42 -16.20 27.70 37.50
CA ARG A 42 -15.56 26.38 37.42
C ARG A 42 -15.65 25.74 36.03
N ASP A 43 -16.82 25.81 35.39
CA ASP A 43 -17.09 25.15 34.11
C ASP A 43 -16.40 25.89 32.96
N GLN A 44 -16.29 27.22 33.07
CA GLN A 44 -15.52 28.05 32.14
C GLN A 44 -14.02 27.75 32.19
N LEU A 45 -13.44 27.72 33.39
CA LEU A 45 -12.03 27.39 33.58
C LEU A 45 -11.74 25.97 33.10
N LEU A 46 -12.63 25.01 33.41
CA LEU A 46 -12.46 23.63 32.98
C LEU A 46 -12.50 23.49 31.45
N ALA A 47 -13.44 24.15 30.78
CA ALA A 47 -13.52 24.13 29.32
C ALA A 47 -12.26 24.74 28.68
N LYS A 48 -11.74 25.85 29.22
CA LYS A 48 -10.52 26.50 28.74
C LYS A 48 -9.30 25.58 28.90
N VAL A 49 -9.11 25.03 30.10
CA VAL A 49 -7.98 24.12 30.41
C VAL A 49 -8.02 22.86 29.54
N LEU A 50 -9.20 22.27 29.31
CA LEU A 50 -9.32 21.08 28.47
C LEU A 50 -8.96 21.35 27.00
N CYS A 51 -9.29 22.52 26.46
CA CYS A 51 -8.89 22.94 25.12
C CYS A 51 -7.38 23.21 25.03
N GLU A 52 -6.81 23.92 26.01
CA GLU A 52 -5.38 24.23 26.06
C GLU A 52 -4.51 22.97 26.22
N GLN A 53 -4.96 21.99 27.01
CA GLN A 53 -4.29 20.69 27.14
C GLN A 53 -4.22 19.88 25.84
N GLN A 54 -5.20 20.06 24.94
CA GLN A 54 -5.14 19.48 23.60
C GLN A 54 -4.30 20.31 22.62
N GLY A 55 -3.76 21.46 23.06
CA GLY A 55 -3.02 22.39 22.23
C GLY A 55 -3.90 23.18 21.26
N TRP A 56 -5.19 23.34 21.56
CA TRP A 56 -6.10 24.15 20.75
C TRP A 56 -6.09 25.61 21.20
N ALA A 57 -6.02 26.52 20.24
CA ALA A 57 -6.15 27.95 20.53
C ALA A 57 -7.60 28.26 20.89
N ILE A 58 -7.83 28.89 22.05
CA ILE A 58 -9.16 29.27 22.52
C ILE A 58 -9.18 30.75 22.88
N ARG A 59 -10.20 31.46 22.38
CA ARG A 59 -10.47 32.87 22.72
C ARG A 59 -11.94 33.07 23.04
N SER A 60 -12.26 34.14 23.77
CA SER A 60 -13.66 34.54 23.95
C SER A 60 -14.27 34.97 22.61
N ALA A 61 -15.51 34.54 22.35
CA ALA A 61 -16.21 34.93 21.12
C ALA A 61 -16.69 36.38 21.19
N GLY A 62 -16.51 37.11 20.09
CA GLY A 62 -17.04 38.46 19.91
C GLY A 62 -18.56 38.46 19.73
N VAL A 63 -19.18 39.64 19.87
CA VAL A 63 -20.65 39.80 19.71
C VAL A 63 -21.10 39.47 18.28
N GLU A 64 -20.25 39.66 17.29
CA GLU A 64 -20.52 39.35 15.88
C GLU A 64 -20.49 37.84 15.57
N GLU A 65 -19.77 37.04 16.37
CA GLU A 65 -19.57 35.60 16.14
C GLU A 65 -20.66 34.74 16.80
N ASP A 66 -21.39 35.30 17.78
CA ASP A 66 -22.54 34.68 18.43
C ASP A 66 -23.66 35.69 18.73
N PRO A 67 -24.41 36.14 17.69
CA PRO A 67 -25.52 37.05 17.88
C PRO A 67 -26.67 36.35 18.65
N GLY A 68 -26.99 36.85 19.84
CA GLY A 68 -28.05 36.28 20.69
C GLY A 68 -27.57 35.37 21.83
N ARG A 69 -26.32 35.53 22.28
CA ARG A 69 -25.78 34.83 23.46
C ARG A 69 -26.62 35.08 24.73
N PRO A 70 -27.14 34.03 25.41
CA PRO A 70 -27.79 34.15 26.71
C PRO A 70 -26.86 34.71 27.79
N GLU A 71 -27.37 35.53 28.73
CA GLU A 71 -26.53 36.17 29.77
C GLU A 71 -25.88 35.17 30.75
N ASP A 72 -26.46 33.98 30.89
CA ASP A 72 -26.01 32.87 31.73
C ASP A 72 -24.99 31.95 31.05
N GLN A 73 -24.60 32.23 29.81
CA GLN A 73 -23.64 31.45 29.02
C GLN A 73 -22.46 32.31 28.55
N ALA A 74 -21.27 31.71 28.53
CA ALA A 74 -20.10 32.27 27.88
C ALA A 74 -19.84 31.56 26.55
N ALA A 75 -19.55 32.34 25.52
CA ALA A 75 -19.23 31.85 24.19
C ALA A 75 -17.72 31.94 23.95
N TYR A 76 -17.16 30.87 23.37
CA TYR A 76 -15.75 30.74 23.04
C TYR A 76 -15.60 30.34 21.58
N VAL A 77 -14.56 30.87 20.93
CA VAL A 77 -14.06 30.39 19.64
C VAL A 77 -12.86 29.50 19.91
N VAL A 78 -12.88 28.27 19.41
CA VAL A 78 -11.77 27.34 19.49
C VAL A 78 -11.33 26.89 18.11
N GLU A 79 -10.03 27.03 17.83
CA GLU A 79 -9.41 26.53 16.62
C GLU A 79 -9.05 25.05 16.82
N VAL A 80 -9.88 24.16 16.28
CA VAL A 80 -9.64 22.72 16.30
C VAL A 80 -8.82 22.33 15.08
N ARG A 81 -7.62 21.80 15.34
CA ARG A 81 -6.69 21.32 14.31
C ARG A 81 -6.93 19.84 14.03
N LEU A 82 -7.21 19.49 12.78
CA LEU A 82 -7.58 18.13 12.39
C LEU A 82 -6.68 17.60 11.26
N PRO A 83 -6.24 16.34 11.34
CA PRO A 83 -5.67 15.63 10.20
C PRO A 83 -6.78 14.98 9.38
N GLY A 84 -6.77 15.12 8.06
CA GLY A 84 -7.86 14.60 7.24
C GLY A 84 -8.14 15.38 5.97
N SER A 85 -9.34 15.15 5.47
CA SER A 85 -9.93 15.87 4.35
C SER A 85 -10.77 17.02 4.89
N ARG A 86 -10.78 18.15 4.18
CA ARG A 86 -11.79 19.20 4.35
C ARG A 86 -13.24 18.69 4.42
N ARG A 87 -13.55 17.60 3.70
CA ARG A 87 -14.90 16.99 3.77
C ARG A 87 -15.10 16.35 5.14
N GLY A 88 -16.12 16.81 5.86
CA GLY A 88 -16.44 16.33 7.20
C GLY A 88 -15.56 16.90 8.31
N ALA A 89 -14.59 17.77 7.99
CA ALA A 89 -13.71 18.39 8.99
C ALA A 89 -14.49 19.15 10.06
N GLU A 90 -15.54 19.90 9.68
CA GLU A 90 -16.39 20.59 10.64
C GLU A 90 -17.08 19.60 11.59
N THR A 91 -17.69 18.54 11.06
CA THR A 91 -18.37 17.54 11.89
C THR A 91 -17.40 16.76 12.77
N GLY A 92 -16.21 16.46 12.25
CA GLY A 92 -15.11 15.87 13.03
C GLY A 92 -14.62 16.78 14.15
N ALA A 93 -14.56 18.09 13.91
CA ALA A 93 -14.16 19.08 14.91
C ALA A 93 -15.20 19.16 16.03
N ARG A 94 -16.49 19.23 15.66
CA ARG A 94 -17.61 19.24 16.62
C ARG A 94 -17.57 18.00 17.51
N GLN A 95 -17.40 16.83 16.92
CA GLN A 95 -17.31 15.57 17.67
C GLN A 95 -16.10 15.55 18.60
N ARG A 96 -14.94 16.05 18.15
CA ARG A 96 -13.73 16.09 18.98
C ARG A 96 -13.89 17.03 20.17
N LEU A 97 -14.55 18.16 19.98
CA LEU A 97 -14.92 19.10 21.05
C LEU A 97 -15.88 18.44 22.04
N LEU A 98 -16.92 17.76 21.57
CA LEU A 98 -17.87 17.04 22.44
C LEU A 98 -17.20 15.88 23.20
N GLU A 99 -16.31 15.12 22.57
CA GLU A 99 -15.56 14.03 23.21
C GLU A 99 -14.60 14.52 24.31
N THR A 100 -14.08 15.74 24.17
CA THR A 100 -13.04 16.28 25.07
C THR A 100 -13.66 17.15 26.16
N VAL A 101 -14.54 18.07 25.79
CA VAL A 101 -15.15 19.06 26.69
C VAL A 101 -16.58 18.66 27.06
N GLY A 102 -17.37 18.20 26.08
CA GLY A 102 -18.77 17.80 26.26
C GLY A 102 -19.01 16.65 27.24
N LYS A 103 -17.98 15.83 27.52
CA LYS A 103 -18.02 14.80 28.56
C LYS A 103 -18.03 15.35 29.98
N TYR A 104 -17.49 16.55 30.19
CA TYR A 104 -17.28 17.15 31.52
C TYR A 104 -18.07 18.43 31.73
N VAL A 105 -18.43 19.14 30.66
CA VAL A 105 -19.17 20.41 30.69
C VAL A 105 -20.30 20.33 29.67
N SER A 106 -21.50 20.82 30.01
CA SER A 106 -22.59 20.95 29.04
C SER A 106 -22.23 22.00 28.00
N VAL A 107 -21.91 21.57 26.79
CA VAL A 107 -21.48 22.46 25.70
C VAL A 107 -22.54 22.47 24.59
N THR A 108 -22.94 23.66 24.16
CA THR A 108 -23.81 23.85 22.98
C THR A 108 -22.99 24.46 21.85
N ILE A 109 -22.89 23.79 20.71
CA ILE A 109 -22.15 24.28 19.55
C ILE A 109 -23.09 25.13 18.69
N VAL A 110 -22.74 26.39 18.46
CA VAL A 110 -23.57 27.38 17.75
C VAL A 110 -23.27 27.37 16.26
N GLY A 111 -21.98 27.29 15.91
CA GLY A 111 -21.53 27.36 14.53
C GLY A 111 -20.11 26.82 14.39
N GLY A 112 -19.76 26.46 13.17
CA GLY A 112 -18.41 26.06 12.80
C GLY A 112 -18.05 26.61 11.44
N ALA A 113 -16.83 27.12 11.30
CA ALA A 113 -16.31 27.59 10.05
C ALA A 113 -14.94 26.94 9.81
N LEU A 114 -14.73 26.42 8.60
CA LEU A 114 -13.39 26.04 8.17
C LEU A 114 -12.55 27.30 8.06
N VAL A 115 -11.48 27.36 8.85
CA VAL A 115 -10.46 28.39 8.68
C VAL A 115 -9.83 28.12 7.34
N ARG A 116 -10.06 29.01 6.36
CA ARG A 116 -9.28 28.97 5.13
C ARG A 116 -7.84 29.07 5.57
N ALA A 117 -7.05 28.03 5.28
CA ALA A 117 -5.61 28.17 5.37
C ALA A 117 -5.28 29.46 4.62
N GLN A 118 -4.67 30.43 5.31
CA GLN A 118 -4.00 31.53 4.63
C GLN A 118 -3.21 30.87 3.53
N THR A 119 -3.55 31.18 2.28
CA THR A 119 -3.01 30.55 1.08
C THR A 119 -1.51 30.64 1.21
N SER A 120 -0.88 29.54 1.63
CA SER A 120 0.57 29.48 1.70
C SER A 120 1.01 29.72 0.27
N GLU A 121 1.74 30.81 0.02
CA GLU A 121 2.21 31.13 -1.32
C GLU A 121 2.79 29.86 -1.94
N PRO A 122 2.36 29.49 -3.16
CA PRO A 122 2.73 28.21 -3.74
C PRO A 122 4.26 28.07 -3.77
N LEU A 123 4.83 27.17 -2.97
CA LEU A 123 6.28 27.02 -2.91
C LEU A 123 6.76 26.13 -4.07
N VAL A 124 7.70 26.64 -4.86
CA VAL A 124 8.45 25.87 -5.84
C VAL A 124 9.70 25.30 -5.16
N THR A 125 9.85 23.97 -5.22
CA THR A 125 11.03 23.29 -4.68
C THR A 125 12.19 23.36 -5.66
N TRP A 126 13.26 24.03 -5.24
CA TRP A 126 14.56 24.02 -5.88
C TRP A 126 15.45 22.96 -5.24
N ARG A 127 16.24 22.29 -6.07
CA ARG A 127 17.22 21.26 -5.66
C ARG A 127 18.62 21.75 -5.98
N VAL A 128 19.49 21.69 -4.98
CA VAL A 128 20.92 21.98 -5.09
C VAL A 128 21.63 20.67 -5.38
N PHE A 129 22.46 20.67 -6.42
CA PHE A 129 23.23 19.50 -6.83
C PHE A 129 24.68 19.88 -7.07
N ARG A 130 25.58 18.91 -6.89
CA ARG A 130 26.99 19.09 -7.22
C ARG A 130 27.20 18.97 -8.73
N GLU A 131 27.89 19.95 -9.32
CA GLU A 131 28.24 19.90 -10.74
C GLU A 131 29.21 18.76 -11.03
N SER A 132 28.93 17.97 -12.07
CA SER A 132 29.81 16.87 -12.48
C SER A 132 31.03 17.41 -13.22
N SER A 133 32.21 16.84 -12.95
CA SER A 133 33.44 17.09 -13.72
C SER A 133 33.33 16.70 -15.20
N TRP A 134 32.28 15.97 -15.60
CA TRP A 134 31.99 15.62 -16.99
C TRP A 134 31.56 16.84 -17.82
N ARG A 135 31.12 17.93 -17.19
CA ARG A 135 30.67 19.15 -17.87
C ARG A 135 31.81 19.83 -18.65
N SER A 136 33.04 19.78 -18.13
CA SER A 136 34.22 20.37 -18.76
C SER A 136 34.91 19.46 -19.79
N ARG A 137 34.49 18.19 -19.92
CA ARG A 137 35.07 17.24 -20.88
C ARG A 137 34.39 17.36 -22.25
N ARG A 138 35.20 17.51 -23.32
CA ARG A 138 34.70 17.55 -24.71
C ARG A 138 33.84 16.32 -25.00
N GLY A 139 32.64 16.53 -25.55
CA GLY A 139 31.71 15.47 -25.93
C GLY A 139 30.86 14.87 -24.81
N LEU A 140 31.18 15.10 -23.53
CA LEU A 140 30.43 14.57 -22.37
C LEU A 140 29.49 15.60 -21.71
N GLY A 141 29.57 16.87 -22.11
CA GLY A 141 28.73 17.93 -21.56
C GLY A 141 27.22 17.68 -21.72
N TRP A 142 26.79 17.03 -22.81
CA TRP A 142 25.37 16.70 -23.02
C TRP A 142 24.89 15.60 -22.06
N LEU A 143 25.73 14.59 -21.75
CA LEU A 143 25.44 13.56 -20.74
C LEU A 143 25.41 14.14 -19.34
N ALA A 144 26.35 15.04 -19.03
CA ALA A 144 26.35 15.78 -17.76
C ALA A 144 25.03 16.56 -17.60
N SER A 145 24.58 17.25 -18.65
CA SER A 145 23.30 17.98 -18.67
C SER A 145 22.09 17.04 -18.52
N LEU A 146 22.06 15.89 -19.20
CA LEU A 146 21.01 14.89 -19.02
C LEU A 146 20.96 14.35 -17.59
N ARG A 147 22.12 14.04 -17.01
CA ARG A 147 22.25 13.53 -15.64
C ARG A 147 21.73 14.54 -14.61
N THR A 148 22.09 15.81 -14.74
CA THR A 148 21.62 16.86 -13.82
C THR A 148 20.12 17.09 -13.97
N GLN A 149 19.61 17.10 -15.21
CA GLN A 149 18.21 17.39 -15.46
C GLN A 149 17.28 16.21 -15.18
N SER A 150 17.72 14.96 -15.33
CA SER A 150 16.95 13.79 -14.90
C SER A 150 16.88 13.63 -13.38
N GLY A 151 17.76 14.31 -12.64
CA GLY A 151 17.86 14.19 -11.18
C GLY A 151 18.73 13.04 -10.69
N LEU A 152 19.63 12.55 -11.54
CA LEU A 152 20.66 11.58 -11.19
C LEU A 152 21.96 12.25 -10.68
N ALA A 153 22.00 13.58 -10.64
CA ALA A 153 23.05 14.31 -9.96
C ALA A 153 22.87 14.21 -8.44
N ASP A 154 23.98 14.18 -7.71
CA ASP A 154 24.00 14.08 -6.25
C ASP A 154 23.27 15.29 -5.65
N GLU A 155 22.11 15.02 -5.05
CA GLU A 155 21.23 16.04 -4.46
C GLU A 155 21.63 16.26 -3.01
N GLN A 156 22.14 17.46 -2.73
CA GLN A 156 22.65 17.77 -1.39
C GLN A 156 21.63 18.53 -0.55
N ARG A 157 20.73 19.29 -1.20
CA ARG A 157 19.77 20.13 -0.48
C ARG A 157 18.54 20.47 -1.32
N THR A 158 17.41 20.69 -0.65
CA THR A 158 16.17 21.22 -1.23
C THR A 158 15.74 22.49 -0.53
N ILE A 159 15.27 23.50 -1.27
CA ILE A 159 14.73 24.76 -0.74
C ILE A 159 13.38 25.02 -1.38
N GLY A 160 12.39 25.42 -0.58
CA GLY A 160 11.13 25.97 -1.08
C GLY A 160 11.22 27.48 -1.16
N VAL A 161 10.94 28.06 -2.32
CA VAL A 161 10.81 29.52 -2.52
C VAL A 161 9.53 29.80 -3.30
N ALA A 162 9.05 31.05 -3.31
CA ALA A 162 7.89 31.46 -4.10
C ALA A 162 8.12 31.19 -5.62
N PRO A 163 7.07 31.02 -6.44
CA PRO A 163 7.21 30.61 -7.84
C PRO A 163 7.89 31.65 -8.72
N SER A 164 7.74 32.93 -8.34
CA SER A 164 8.29 34.11 -9.01
C SER A 164 9.80 34.23 -8.88
N VAL A 165 10.40 33.54 -7.91
CA VAL A 165 11.84 33.61 -7.62
C VAL A 165 12.62 32.90 -8.73
N GLU A 166 13.50 33.65 -9.38
CA GLU A 166 14.36 33.15 -10.45
C GLU A 166 15.61 32.44 -9.93
N GLU A 167 16.30 31.72 -10.83
CA GLU A 167 17.50 30.94 -10.51
C GLU A 167 18.60 31.75 -9.82
N ALA A 168 18.80 33.00 -10.24
CA ALA A 168 19.82 33.90 -9.70
C ALA A 168 19.54 34.27 -8.23
N GLU A 169 18.29 34.58 -7.91
CA GLU A 169 17.88 34.95 -6.56
C GLU A 169 17.94 33.76 -5.61
N VAL A 170 17.63 32.54 -6.08
CA VAL A 170 17.85 31.32 -5.28
C VAL A 170 19.33 31.09 -4.97
N ARG A 171 20.23 31.35 -5.93
CA ARG A 171 21.68 31.25 -5.68
C ARG A 171 22.14 32.30 -4.66
N GLU A 172 21.64 33.52 -4.76
CA GLU A 172 21.96 34.59 -3.82
C GLU A 172 21.47 34.28 -2.40
N LEU A 173 20.24 33.75 -2.27
CA LEU A 173 19.69 33.26 -1.00
C LEU A 173 20.55 32.14 -0.41
N LEU A 174 20.98 31.18 -1.24
CA LEU A 174 21.88 30.10 -0.85
C LEU A 174 23.27 30.57 -0.43
N GLY A 175 23.82 31.58 -1.11
CA GLY A 175 25.10 32.19 -0.77
C GLY A 175 25.06 32.99 0.54
N ARG A 176 23.90 33.60 0.86
CA ARG A 176 23.69 34.35 2.11
C ARG A 176 23.35 33.46 3.29
N GLN A 177 22.66 32.33 3.08
CA GLN A 177 22.15 31.49 4.15
C GLN A 177 22.99 30.24 4.41
N ARG A 178 23.78 30.27 5.49
CA ARG A 178 24.42 29.08 6.08
C ARG A 178 23.45 28.26 6.94
N LEU A 179 22.35 27.82 6.34
CA LEU A 179 21.39 26.95 7.01
C LEU A 179 21.89 25.49 6.97
N GLY A 180 22.08 24.88 8.13
CA GLY A 180 22.44 23.46 8.27
C GLY A 180 23.91 23.12 8.02
N GLY A 181 24.83 24.09 8.09
CA GLY A 181 26.28 23.84 7.95
C GLY A 181 26.76 23.51 6.53
N PHE A 182 25.92 23.73 5.51
CA PHE A 182 26.27 23.53 4.10
C PHE A 182 26.80 24.83 3.47
N ASP A 183 28.04 24.80 2.98
CA ASP A 183 28.66 25.93 2.26
C ASP A 183 28.36 25.85 0.75
N PHE A 184 27.43 26.68 0.29
CA PHE A 184 27.11 26.79 -1.13
C PHE A 184 28.24 27.49 -1.90
N ASN A 185 29.00 26.72 -2.66
CA ASN A 185 29.99 27.21 -3.62
C ASN A 185 29.41 27.25 -5.06
N GLU A 186 29.27 28.43 -5.65
CA GLU A 186 28.75 28.63 -7.01
C GLU A 186 29.56 27.92 -8.10
N ALA A 187 30.87 27.73 -7.90
CA ALA A 187 31.73 27.05 -8.87
C ALA A 187 31.55 25.52 -8.85
N LEU A 188 31.00 24.97 -7.77
CA LEU A 188 30.85 23.52 -7.56
C LEU A 188 29.39 23.06 -7.53
N HIS A 189 28.44 23.98 -7.31
CA HIS A 189 27.03 23.64 -7.12
C HIS A 189 26.13 24.37 -8.11
N GLY A 190 25.23 23.60 -8.71
CA GLY A 190 24.14 24.10 -9.53
C GLY A 190 22.80 24.01 -8.79
N VAL A 191 21.82 24.76 -9.27
CA VAL A 191 20.43 24.74 -8.77
C VAL A 191 19.47 24.41 -9.91
N ARG A 192 18.39 23.69 -9.61
CA ARG A 192 17.34 23.34 -10.59
C ARG A 192 15.97 23.23 -9.92
N LYS A 193 14.90 23.41 -10.69
CA LYS A 193 13.54 23.12 -10.20
C LYS A 193 13.31 21.59 -10.16
N SER A 194 12.49 21.10 -9.24
CA SER A 194 12.07 19.69 -9.20
C SER A 194 11.41 19.26 -10.52
N VAL A 195 11.27 17.96 -10.79
CA VAL A 195 10.51 17.50 -11.97
C VAL A 195 9.02 17.80 -11.78
N GLY A 196 8.39 18.47 -12.74
CA GLY A 196 6.95 18.72 -12.71
C GLY A 196 6.47 19.78 -13.71
N PRO A 197 5.14 19.89 -13.90
CA PRO A 197 4.57 20.97 -14.71
C PRO A 197 4.83 22.33 -14.04
N LYS A 198 4.83 23.41 -14.84
CA LYS A 198 4.90 24.79 -14.32
C LYS A 198 3.75 24.99 -13.34
N ALA A 199 4.04 25.47 -12.13
CA ALA A 199 3.00 25.88 -11.19
C ALA A 199 2.20 27.02 -11.85
N ASN A 200 0.88 26.93 -11.84
CA ASN A 200 0.04 28.00 -12.34
C ASN A 200 0.27 29.23 -11.46
N GLU A 201 0.86 30.28 -12.05
CA GLU A 201 1.06 31.60 -11.40
C GLU A 201 -0.26 32.40 -11.31
N THR A 202 -1.32 31.92 -11.96
CA THR A 202 -2.65 32.53 -11.91
C THR A 202 -3.37 32.16 -10.62
N ASP A 203 -4.09 33.13 -10.04
CA ASP A 203 -4.98 32.99 -8.88
C ASP A 203 -5.65 31.61 -8.80
N GLU A 204 -5.68 31.02 -7.61
CA GLU A 204 -6.23 29.68 -7.36
C GLU A 204 -7.68 29.50 -7.87
N ASP A 205 -8.42 30.59 -8.07
CA ASP A 205 -9.77 30.59 -8.65
C ASP A 205 -9.81 30.22 -10.15
N ALA A 206 -8.67 30.30 -10.85
CA ALA A 206 -8.52 29.96 -12.26
C ALA A 206 -7.82 28.61 -12.49
N ASN A 207 -7.67 27.76 -11.46
CA ASN A 207 -7.11 26.44 -11.66
C ASN A 207 -8.04 25.62 -12.58
N PRO A 208 -7.56 25.13 -13.74
CA PRO A 208 -8.42 24.43 -14.67
C PRO A 208 -9.18 23.30 -13.99
N TRP A 209 -10.49 23.18 -14.26
CA TRP A 209 -11.38 22.22 -13.58
C TRP A 209 -10.88 20.77 -13.63
N TRP A 210 -10.02 20.44 -14.60
CA TRP A 210 -9.40 19.13 -14.75
C TRP A 210 -8.24 18.84 -13.79
N HIS A 211 -7.61 19.85 -13.17
CA HIS A 211 -6.61 19.65 -12.12
C HIS A 211 -7.25 19.36 -10.76
N GLY A 212 -8.49 19.84 -10.56
CA GLY A 212 -9.28 19.53 -9.37
C GLY A 212 -9.83 18.09 -9.33
N ARG A 213 -10.61 17.81 -8.28
CA ARG A 213 -11.26 16.49 -8.08
C ARG A 213 -12.17 16.10 -9.25
N ARG A 214 -12.75 17.07 -9.96
CA ARG A 214 -13.63 16.85 -11.13
C ARG A 214 -12.87 16.28 -12.34
N GLY A 215 -11.58 16.57 -12.48
CA GLY A 215 -10.75 15.99 -13.55
C GLY A 215 -10.18 14.62 -13.26
N VAL A 216 -10.48 14.00 -12.12
CA VAL A 216 -10.09 12.60 -11.87
C VAL A 216 -10.80 11.67 -12.87
N ALA A 217 -12.09 11.88 -13.10
CA ALA A 217 -12.85 11.11 -14.09
C ALA A 217 -12.28 11.26 -15.50
N LEU A 218 -11.91 12.49 -15.89
CA LEU A 218 -11.27 12.75 -17.18
C LEU A 218 -9.90 12.05 -17.30
N ARG A 219 -9.07 12.11 -16.25
CA ARG A 219 -7.77 11.42 -16.22
C ARG A 219 -7.92 9.89 -16.31
N LEU A 220 -8.90 9.33 -15.60
CA LEU A 220 -9.22 7.91 -15.69
C LEU A 220 -9.73 7.54 -17.08
N ALA A 221 -10.62 8.35 -17.67
CA ALA A 221 -11.11 8.14 -19.03
C ALA A 221 -9.97 8.19 -20.05
N LEU A 222 -9.04 9.14 -19.92
CA LEU A 222 -7.87 9.25 -20.79
C LEU A 222 -6.94 8.04 -20.63
N ALA A 223 -6.69 7.58 -19.40
CA ALA A 223 -5.90 6.38 -19.14
C ALA A 223 -6.56 5.13 -19.76
N SER A 224 -7.87 4.96 -19.59
CA SER A 224 -8.65 3.88 -20.21
C SER A 224 -8.60 3.93 -21.73
N LEU A 225 -8.67 5.13 -22.31
CA LEU A 225 -8.58 5.31 -23.76
C LEU A 225 -7.20 4.94 -24.28
N LEU A 226 -6.12 5.31 -23.58
CA LEU A 226 -4.75 4.90 -23.92
C LEU A 226 -4.55 3.39 -23.82
N MET A 227 -5.11 2.76 -22.77
CA MET A 227 -5.10 1.29 -22.66
C MET A 227 -5.85 0.63 -23.82
N PHE A 228 -7.06 1.12 -24.13
CA PHE A 228 -7.86 0.62 -25.25
C PHE A 228 -7.14 0.82 -26.60
N TYR A 229 -6.39 1.91 -26.73
CA TYR A 229 -5.57 2.17 -27.90
C TYR A 229 -4.44 1.14 -28.06
N GLY A 230 -3.73 0.82 -26.97
CA GLY A 230 -2.71 -0.23 -26.97
C GLY A 230 -3.27 -1.63 -27.24
N TRP A 231 -4.50 -1.89 -26.80
CA TRP A 231 -5.26 -3.09 -27.14
C TRP A 231 -5.52 -3.19 -28.65
N LEU A 232 -6.09 -2.14 -29.26
CA LEU A 232 -6.36 -2.08 -30.71
C LEU A 232 -5.10 -2.25 -31.57
N ALA A 233 -3.94 -1.83 -31.06
CA ALA A 233 -2.68 -1.96 -31.77
C ALA A 233 -2.22 -3.42 -31.89
N TYR A 234 -2.55 -4.30 -30.93
CA TYR A 234 -2.04 -5.68 -30.91
C TYR A 234 -2.46 -6.49 -32.15
N ASP A 235 -3.74 -6.44 -32.53
CA ASP A 235 -4.30 -7.24 -33.63
C ASP A 235 -3.92 -6.72 -35.02
N ARG A 236 -3.10 -5.66 -35.11
CA ARG A 236 -2.68 -5.07 -36.38
C ARG A 236 -1.37 -5.68 -36.86
N SER A 237 -1.18 -5.69 -38.19
CA SER A 237 0.11 -5.99 -38.82
C SER A 237 1.19 -5.02 -38.34
N LEU A 238 2.48 -5.36 -38.52
CA LEU A 238 3.59 -4.49 -38.11
C LEU A 238 3.45 -3.06 -38.67
N LEU A 239 3.04 -2.91 -39.93
CA LEU A 239 2.78 -1.60 -40.54
C LEU A 239 1.59 -0.88 -39.88
N GLY A 240 0.53 -1.61 -39.54
CA GLY A 240 -0.62 -1.06 -38.81
C GLY A 240 -0.27 -0.65 -37.38
N GLN A 241 0.60 -1.39 -36.70
CA GLN A 241 1.14 -1.04 -35.38
C GLN A 241 1.95 0.25 -35.46
N LEU A 242 2.88 0.36 -36.42
CA LEU A 242 3.68 1.57 -36.63
C LEU A 242 2.79 2.80 -36.93
N ALA A 243 1.76 2.64 -37.77
CA ALA A 243 0.79 3.69 -38.04
C ALA A 243 0.08 4.15 -36.75
N MET A 244 -0.34 3.21 -35.89
CA MET A 244 -0.97 3.50 -34.61
C MET A 244 0.00 4.13 -33.58
N PHE A 245 1.29 3.84 -33.62
CA PHE A 245 2.24 4.50 -32.71
C PHE A 245 2.50 5.98 -33.05
N THR A 246 2.18 6.43 -34.26
CA THR A 246 2.35 7.84 -34.70
C THR A 246 1.59 8.84 -33.82
N PRO A 247 0.26 8.72 -33.58
CA PRO A 247 -0.46 9.63 -32.68
C PRO A 247 0.00 9.51 -31.22
N LEU A 248 0.43 8.33 -30.77
CA LEU A 248 1.01 8.17 -29.43
C LEU A 248 2.34 8.93 -29.30
N ALA A 249 3.16 8.93 -30.35
CA ALA A 249 4.38 9.72 -30.38
C ALA A 249 4.08 11.22 -30.32
N GLY A 250 3.12 11.70 -31.10
CA GLY A 250 2.63 13.08 -31.00
C GLY A 250 2.15 13.44 -29.59
N ALA A 251 1.29 12.60 -29.00
CA ALA A 251 0.80 12.78 -27.64
C ALA A 251 1.93 12.75 -26.60
N ALA A 252 2.91 11.86 -26.74
CA ALA A 252 4.09 11.79 -25.88
C ALA A 252 4.88 13.11 -25.90
N TRP A 253 5.06 13.74 -27.06
CA TRP A 253 5.71 15.05 -27.11
C TRP A 253 4.95 16.11 -26.29
N PHE A 254 3.63 16.23 -26.47
CA PHE A 254 2.82 17.21 -25.74
C PHE A 254 2.77 16.94 -24.24
N VAL A 255 2.55 15.69 -23.83
CA VAL A 255 2.52 15.27 -22.43
C VAL A 255 3.88 15.51 -21.77
N GLY A 256 4.97 15.18 -22.46
CA GLY A 256 6.33 15.41 -21.99
C GLY A 256 6.68 16.88 -21.86
N ASN A 257 6.28 17.70 -22.83
CA ASN A 257 6.49 19.15 -22.79
C ASN A 257 5.68 19.81 -21.66
N TRP A 258 4.44 19.36 -21.44
CA TRP A 258 3.62 19.79 -20.31
C TRP A 258 4.23 19.36 -18.96
N TYR A 259 4.60 18.08 -18.82
CA TYR A 259 5.12 17.51 -17.58
C TYR A 259 6.48 18.10 -17.17
N LEU A 260 7.27 18.59 -18.13
CA LEU A 260 8.56 19.24 -17.89
C LEU A 260 8.54 20.74 -18.25
N SER A 261 7.37 21.38 -18.18
CA SER A 261 7.20 22.79 -18.55
C SER A 261 7.79 23.78 -17.54
N ASN A 262 8.09 23.34 -16.31
CA ASN A 262 8.57 24.23 -15.25
C ASN A 262 9.98 24.80 -15.46
N GLN A 263 10.80 24.14 -16.28
CA GLN A 263 12.15 24.57 -16.64
C GLN A 263 12.43 24.14 -18.08
N ARG A 264 13.25 24.89 -18.82
CA ARG A 264 13.68 24.45 -20.15
C ARG A 264 14.55 23.19 -20.02
N ARG A 265 14.06 22.07 -20.53
CA ARG A 265 14.73 20.76 -20.49
C ARG A 265 15.03 20.25 -21.90
N PRO A 266 16.08 19.43 -22.12
CA PRO A 266 16.44 18.97 -23.43
C PRO A 266 15.31 18.11 -23.99
N TRP A 267 15.10 18.23 -25.29
CA TRP A 267 14.02 17.56 -26.00
C TRP A 267 13.96 16.03 -25.78
N PRO A 268 15.07 15.26 -25.61
CA PRO A 268 14.99 13.83 -25.38
C PRO A 268 14.38 13.49 -24.02
N LEU A 269 14.62 14.32 -23.00
CA LEU A 269 14.05 14.08 -21.67
C LEU A 269 12.54 14.34 -21.67
N ARG A 270 12.08 15.34 -22.43
CA ARG A 270 10.64 15.60 -22.66
C ARG A 270 10.00 14.42 -23.36
N TRP A 271 10.58 13.95 -24.46
CA TRP A 271 10.12 12.74 -25.14
C TRP A 271 10.10 11.52 -24.24
N ALA A 272 11.16 11.27 -23.48
CA ALA A 272 11.24 10.12 -22.59
C ALA A 272 10.17 10.16 -21.50
N ALA A 273 9.95 11.32 -20.86
CA ALA A 273 8.92 11.48 -19.85
C ALA A 273 7.50 11.28 -20.43
N GLY A 274 7.23 11.88 -21.59
CA GLY A 274 5.95 11.72 -22.27
C GLY A 274 5.71 10.29 -22.77
N ALA A 275 6.73 9.66 -23.35
CA ALA A 275 6.67 8.28 -23.83
C ALA A 275 6.46 7.32 -22.66
N LEU A 276 7.14 7.51 -21.52
CA LEU A 276 6.94 6.71 -20.31
C LEU A 276 5.47 6.74 -19.86
N ILE A 277 4.84 7.91 -19.86
CA ILE A 277 3.43 8.08 -19.46
C ILE A 277 2.48 7.46 -20.49
N VAL A 278 2.64 7.82 -21.76
CA VAL A 278 1.71 7.46 -22.85
C VAL A 278 1.88 6.00 -23.27
N VAL A 279 3.11 5.60 -23.60
CA VAL A 279 3.44 4.22 -24.00
C VAL A 279 3.29 3.28 -22.81
N GLY A 280 3.70 3.68 -21.60
CA GLY A 280 3.47 2.87 -20.40
C GLY A 280 1.99 2.53 -20.21
N SER A 281 1.10 3.51 -20.37
CA SER A 281 -0.35 3.29 -20.28
C SER A 281 -0.90 2.40 -21.40
N ALA A 282 -0.45 2.60 -22.65
CA ALA A 282 -0.88 1.78 -23.78
C ALA A 282 -0.34 0.33 -23.70
N MET A 283 0.90 0.16 -23.22
CA MET A 283 1.57 -1.14 -23.09
C MET A 283 0.82 -2.06 -22.13
N PHE A 284 0.20 -1.51 -21.07
CA PHE A 284 -0.68 -2.30 -20.21
C PHE A 284 -1.85 -2.92 -20.99
N GLY A 285 -2.51 -2.15 -21.86
CA GLY A 285 -3.58 -2.69 -22.72
C GLY A 285 -3.09 -3.72 -23.74
N TYR A 286 -1.90 -3.49 -24.31
CA TYR A 286 -1.26 -4.43 -25.23
C TYR A 286 -0.93 -5.78 -24.57
N MET A 287 -0.26 -5.74 -23.41
CA MET A 287 0.08 -6.93 -22.62
C MET A 287 -1.17 -7.65 -22.12
N TRP A 288 -2.22 -6.89 -21.80
CA TRP A 288 -3.50 -7.44 -21.34
C TRP A 288 -4.19 -8.28 -22.42
N HIS A 289 -4.25 -7.78 -23.66
CA HIS A 289 -4.82 -8.54 -24.79
C HIS A 289 -4.06 -9.85 -25.04
N LYS A 290 -2.73 -9.80 -24.98
CA LYS A 290 -1.86 -10.97 -25.15
C LYS A 290 -2.19 -12.09 -24.15
N GLN A 291 -2.60 -11.74 -22.93
CA GLN A 291 -2.91 -12.71 -21.87
C GLN A 291 -4.36 -13.22 -21.91
N ASN A 292 -5.28 -12.50 -22.55
CA ASN A 292 -6.71 -12.82 -22.55
C ASN A 292 -7.32 -12.76 -23.97
N PRO A 293 -7.05 -13.74 -24.84
CA PRO A 293 -7.50 -13.73 -26.24
C PRO A 293 -9.01 -13.99 -26.46
N TYR A 294 -9.84 -14.01 -25.41
CA TYR A 294 -11.27 -14.38 -25.49
C TYR A 294 -12.17 -13.18 -25.83
N GLY A 295 -13.38 -13.42 -26.37
CA GLY A 295 -14.24 -12.41 -27.02
C GLY A 295 -14.71 -11.20 -26.19
N VAL A 296 -15.39 -10.26 -26.87
CA VAL A 296 -15.71 -8.88 -26.41
C VAL A 296 -16.34 -8.81 -25.01
N VAL A 297 -17.22 -9.74 -24.63
CA VAL A 297 -17.86 -9.74 -23.29
C VAL A 297 -16.87 -10.13 -22.18
N ALA A 298 -16.03 -11.14 -22.42
CA ALA A 298 -14.95 -11.51 -21.51
C ALA A 298 -13.93 -10.36 -21.39
N GLN A 299 -13.70 -9.63 -22.49
CA GLN A 299 -12.82 -8.47 -22.53
C GLN A 299 -13.36 -7.28 -21.74
N ILE A 300 -14.64 -6.91 -21.89
CA ILE A 300 -15.26 -5.84 -21.10
C ILE A 300 -15.19 -6.17 -19.60
N ARG A 301 -15.52 -7.42 -19.22
CA ARG A 301 -15.39 -7.89 -17.83
C ARG A 301 -13.94 -7.79 -17.35
N SER A 302 -12.98 -8.16 -18.19
CA SER A 302 -11.55 -8.08 -17.88
C SER A 302 -11.08 -6.64 -17.67
N VAL A 303 -11.48 -5.69 -18.54
CA VAL A 303 -11.14 -4.26 -18.41
C VAL A 303 -11.75 -3.66 -17.16
N LEU A 304 -13.01 -3.98 -16.84
CA LEU A 304 -13.64 -3.55 -15.60
C LEU A 304 -12.91 -4.12 -14.37
N LEU A 305 -12.46 -5.38 -14.42
CA LEU A 305 -11.62 -5.98 -13.38
C LEU A 305 -10.24 -5.31 -13.29
N THR A 306 -9.63 -4.90 -14.41
CA THR A 306 -8.36 -4.16 -14.40
C THR A 306 -8.54 -2.77 -13.77
N LEU A 307 -9.61 -2.06 -14.13
CA LEU A 307 -9.91 -0.75 -13.55
C LEU A 307 -10.24 -0.87 -12.06
N ALA A 308 -10.99 -1.91 -11.68
CA ALA A 308 -11.27 -2.19 -10.27
C ALA A 308 -9.98 -2.53 -9.51
N SER A 309 -9.10 -3.36 -10.08
CA SER A 309 -7.82 -3.72 -9.45
C SER A 309 -6.83 -2.55 -9.38
N LEU A 310 -6.74 -1.70 -10.41
CA LEU A 310 -5.98 -0.44 -10.35
C LEU A 310 -6.56 0.52 -9.31
N GLY A 311 -7.90 0.62 -9.25
CA GLY A 311 -8.61 1.39 -8.23
C GLY A 311 -8.31 0.88 -6.83
N LEU A 312 -8.30 -0.45 -6.62
CA LEU A 312 -7.92 -1.09 -5.36
C LEU A 312 -6.43 -0.87 -5.06
N LEU A 313 -5.55 -1.03 -6.04
CA LEU A 313 -4.10 -0.83 -5.91
C LEU A 313 -3.77 0.62 -5.51
N TRP A 314 -4.56 1.60 -5.92
CA TRP A 314 -4.42 2.98 -5.46
C TRP A 314 -5.09 3.24 -4.10
N SER A 315 -6.34 2.78 -3.94
CA SER A 315 -7.16 3.10 -2.77
C SER A 315 -6.74 2.36 -1.50
N VAL A 316 -6.28 1.11 -1.61
CA VAL A 316 -5.90 0.28 -0.46
C VAL A 316 -4.64 0.80 0.22
N PRO A 317 -3.50 1.01 -0.47
CA PRO A 317 -2.30 1.56 0.19
C PRO A 317 -2.54 2.96 0.75
N ARG A 318 -3.29 3.80 0.05
CA ARG A 318 -3.61 5.16 0.51
C ARG A 318 -4.55 5.16 1.71
N GLY A 319 -5.53 4.26 1.74
CA GLY A 319 -6.39 4.04 2.90
C GLY A 319 -5.59 3.51 4.09
N CYS A 320 -4.73 2.51 3.89
CA CYS A 320 -3.84 2.00 4.95
C CYS A 320 -2.93 3.10 5.49
N TRP A 321 -2.37 3.93 4.62
CA TRP A 321 -1.60 5.12 5.01
C TRP A 321 -2.44 6.06 5.88
N PHE A 322 -3.69 6.34 5.52
CA PHE A 322 -4.58 7.18 6.34
C PHE A 322 -4.96 6.55 7.69
N ALA A 323 -5.05 5.22 7.75
CA ALA A 323 -5.30 4.51 9.01
C ALA A 323 -4.09 4.62 9.96
N ILE A 324 -2.88 4.45 9.41
CA ILE A 324 -1.64 4.34 10.18
C ILE A 324 -1.03 5.72 10.47
N ARG A 325 -1.15 6.70 9.56
CA ARG A 325 -0.55 8.03 9.74
C ARG A 325 -1.01 8.64 11.06
N GLN A 326 -0.04 9.09 11.86
CA GLN A 326 -0.27 9.72 13.17
C GLN A 326 -0.89 8.80 14.23
N THR A 327 -0.78 7.48 14.07
CA THR A 327 -1.03 6.52 15.16
C THR A 327 0.25 6.27 15.95
N TRP A 328 0.10 5.77 17.18
CA TRP A 328 1.22 5.22 17.95
C TRP A 328 2.02 4.19 17.14
N ILE A 329 1.35 3.34 16.35
CA ILE A 329 1.97 2.34 15.47
C ILE A 329 2.95 2.99 14.50
N SER A 330 2.58 4.09 13.83
CA SER A 330 3.49 4.78 12.90
C SER A 330 4.75 5.34 13.57
N ARG A 331 4.64 5.77 14.83
CA ARG A 331 5.76 6.33 15.61
C ARG A 331 6.71 5.23 16.10
N HIS A 332 6.19 4.03 16.31
CA HIS A 332 6.93 2.88 16.82
C HIS A 332 7.07 1.76 15.79
N ALA A 333 6.88 2.04 14.50
CA ALA A 333 6.81 1.02 13.46
C ALA A 333 8.08 0.16 13.39
N VAL A 334 9.26 0.76 13.58
CA VAL A 334 10.54 0.04 13.62
C VAL A 334 10.57 -0.96 14.77
N GLY A 335 10.20 -0.54 15.99
CA GLY A 335 10.16 -1.43 17.15
C GLY A 335 9.08 -2.51 17.05
N LEU A 336 7.90 -2.14 16.55
CA LEU A 336 6.79 -3.09 16.35
C LEU A 336 7.13 -4.15 15.29
N LEU A 337 7.81 -3.75 14.21
CA LEU A 337 8.30 -4.67 13.19
C LEU A 337 9.27 -5.68 13.80
N THR A 338 10.21 -5.26 14.65
CA THR A 338 11.13 -6.18 15.32
C THR A 338 10.37 -7.18 16.19
N VAL A 339 9.38 -6.74 16.96
CA VAL A 339 8.55 -7.62 17.80
C VAL A 339 7.72 -8.60 16.96
N LEU A 340 7.20 -8.15 15.81
CA LEU A 340 6.41 -8.99 14.90
C LEU A 340 7.27 -9.99 14.11
N VAL A 341 8.51 -9.63 13.77
CA VAL A 341 9.43 -10.50 13.03
C VAL A 341 10.02 -11.56 13.94
N LEU A 342 10.24 -11.24 15.23
CA LEU A 342 10.82 -12.16 16.20
C LEU A 342 10.14 -13.54 16.23
N PRO A 343 8.79 -13.69 16.31
CA PRO A 343 8.15 -15.00 16.35
C PRO A 343 8.12 -15.74 15.00
N LEU A 344 8.36 -15.08 13.86
CA LEU A 344 8.19 -15.69 12.53
C LEU A 344 9.04 -16.95 12.30
N PRO A 345 10.32 -17.03 12.73
CA PRO A 345 11.12 -18.25 12.60
C PRO A 345 10.53 -19.47 13.32
N TRP A 346 9.66 -19.27 14.32
CA TRP A 346 8.99 -20.36 15.03
C TRP A 346 7.58 -20.63 14.49
N VAL A 347 6.82 -19.57 14.15
CA VAL A 347 5.45 -19.69 13.67
C VAL A 347 5.39 -20.25 12.24
N LEU A 348 6.29 -19.80 11.35
CA LEU A 348 6.25 -20.23 9.95
C LEU A 348 6.51 -21.74 9.79
N PRO A 349 7.54 -22.34 10.41
CA PRO A 349 7.72 -23.79 10.34
C PRO A 349 6.55 -24.55 10.94
N PHE A 350 5.97 -24.08 12.06
CA PHE A 350 4.81 -24.74 12.67
C PHE A 350 3.60 -24.78 11.72
N VAL A 351 3.24 -23.64 11.12
CA VAL A 351 2.15 -23.57 10.13
C VAL A 351 2.47 -24.41 8.90
N GLY A 352 3.73 -24.39 8.46
CA GLY A 352 4.18 -25.15 7.29
C GLY A 352 4.10 -26.65 7.50
N SER A 353 4.56 -27.13 8.66
CA SER A 353 4.44 -28.53 9.08
C SER A 353 2.99 -28.96 9.20
N PHE A 354 2.11 -28.10 9.72
CA PHE A 354 0.67 -28.37 9.77
C PHE A 354 0.06 -28.54 8.36
N LEU A 355 0.43 -27.70 7.40
CA LEU A 355 -0.04 -27.85 6.01
C LEU A 355 0.52 -29.10 5.33
N GLN A 356 1.78 -29.45 5.60
CA GLN A 356 2.39 -30.70 5.11
C GLN A 356 1.70 -31.93 5.71
N PHE A 357 1.35 -31.88 7.00
CA PHE A 357 0.53 -32.90 7.67
C PHE A 357 -0.84 -33.07 6.98
N LEU A 358 -1.57 -31.97 6.73
CA LEU A 358 -2.84 -32.04 6.00
C LEU A 358 -2.68 -32.62 4.58
N TYR A 359 -1.57 -32.35 3.92
CA TYR A 359 -1.31 -32.86 2.57
C TYR A 359 -0.99 -34.37 2.57
N VAL A 360 -0.05 -34.82 3.40
CA VAL A 360 0.47 -36.21 3.39
C VAL A 360 -0.38 -37.13 4.24
N GLU A 361 -0.68 -36.74 5.47
CA GLU A 361 -1.32 -37.62 6.46
C GLU A 361 -2.84 -37.65 6.28
N GLU A 362 -3.51 -36.49 6.21
CA GLU A 362 -4.95 -36.49 5.92
C GLU A 362 -5.25 -36.88 4.45
N GLY A 363 -4.37 -36.50 3.51
CA GLY A 363 -4.58 -36.76 2.08
C GLY A 363 -4.30 -38.21 1.67
N PHE A 364 -3.24 -38.82 2.19
CA PHE A 364 -2.77 -40.14 1.77
C PHE A 364 -2.70 -41.17 2.92
N GLY A 365 -2.91 -40.77 4.17
CA GLY A 365 -2.78 -41.65 5.34
C GLY A 365 -1.34 -42.00 5.68
N ILE A 366 -0.36 -41.33 5.09
CA ILE A 366 1.07 -41.56 5.32
C ILE A 366 1.53 -40.64 6.46
N PRO A 367 2.24 -41.14 7.49
CA PRO A 367 2.73 -40.31 8.59
C PRO A 367 3.57 -39.13 8.10
N ALA A 368 3.29 -37.92 8.58
CA ALA A 368 3.98 -36.72 8.10
C ALA A 368 5.48 -36.72 8.44
N ASP A 369 5.88 -37.41 9.51
CA ASP A 369 7.28 -37.56 9.95
C ASP A 369 8.11 -38.49 9.05
N SER A 370 7.48 -39.30 8.21
CA SER A 370 8.19 -40.16 7.25
C SER A 370 8.66 -39.43 5.99
N VAL A 371 8.25 -38.16 5.81
CA VAL A 371 8.57 -37.35 4.63
C VAL A 371 9.38 -36.14 5.05
N SER A 372 10.67 -36.13 4.75
CA SER A 372 11.53 -34.99 5.07
C SER A 372 11.46 -33.93 3.98
N ALA A 373 10.66 -32.89 4.19
CA ALA A 373 10.81 -31.63 3.47
C ALA A 373 11.95 -30.81 4.07
N SER A 374 12.73 -30.12 3.25
CA SER A 374 13.76 -29.21 3.78
C SER A 374 13.10 -28.06 4.55
N ILE A 375 13.79 -27.56 5.59
CA ILE A 375 13.27 -26.49 6.46
C ILE A 375 12.84 -25.23 5.68
N TYR A 376 13.52 -24.98 4.55
CA TYR A 376 13.20 -23.87 3.64
C TYR A 376 11.85 -24.05 2.97
N TRP A 377 11.53 -25.26 2.53
CA TRP A 377 10.26 -25.56 1.88
C TRP A 377 9.08 -25.58 2.85
N THR A 378 9.30 -26.06 4.08
CA THR A 378 8.33 -25.95 5.17
C THR A 378 8.04 -24.50 5.52
N GLY A 379 9.07 -23.63 5.56
CA GLY A 379 8.84 -22.18 5.73
C GLY A 379 8.10 -21.55 4.54
N ALA A 380 8.40 -21.98 3.31
CA ALA A 380 7.78 -21.46 2.09
C ALA A 380 6.30 -21.83 1.98
N SER A 381 5.89 -23.03 2.39
CA SER A 381 4.48 -23.47 2.37
C SER A 381 3.61 -22.60 3.29
N ALA A 382 4.17 -22.10 4.39
CA ALA A 382 3.50 -21.18 5.31
C ALA A 382 3.51 -19.71 4.84
N LEU A 383 4.50 -19.30 4.04
CA LEU A 383 4.65 -17.91 3.64
C LEU A 383 3.48 -17.44 2.75
N LEU A 384 3.08 -18.24 1.76
CA LEU A 384 1.96 -17.92 0.87
C LEU A 384 0.62 -17.72 1.59
N PRO A 385 0.16 -18.63 2.47
CA PRO A 385 -1.07 -18.41 3.23
C PRO A 385 -0.96 -17.22 4.17
N THR A 386 0.20 -17.00 4.79
CA THR A 386 0.44 -15.86 5.66
C THR A 386 0.35 -14.54 4.89
N LEU A 387 1.03 -14.43 3.75
CA LEU A 387 0.95 -13.26 2.86
C LEU A 387 -0.46 -13.06 2.31
N GLY A 388 -1.17 -14.14 1.99
CA GLY A 388 -2.57 -14.12 1.59
C GLY A 388 -3.46 -13.51 2.69
N CYS A 389 -3.34 -13.99 3.93
CA CYS A 389 -4.10 -13.47 5.07
C CYS A 389 -3.76 -12.00 5.37
N VAL A 390 -2.47 -11.63 5.33
CA VAL A 390 -2.03 -10.23 5.50
C VAL A 390 -2.63 -9.35 4.40
N THR A 391 -2.66 -9.82 3.16
CA THR A 391 -3.26 -9.08 2.03
C THR A 391 -4.76 -8.89 2.23
N LEU A 392 -5.46 -9.91 2.77
CA LEU A 392 -6.88 -9.84 3.09
C LEU A 392 -7.21 -8.86 4.24
N LEU A 393 -6.24 -8.51 5.09
CA LEU A 393 -6.40 -7.49 6.13
C LEU A 393 -6.32 -6.05 5.59
N LEU A 394 -5.70 -5.85 4.42
CA LEU A 394 -5.49 -4.50 3.88
C LEU A 394 -6.80 -3.78 3.50
N PRO A 395 -7.80 -4.41 2.86
CA PRO A 395 -9.06 -3.75 2.52
C PRO A 395 -9.86 -3.19 3.71
N PRO A 396 -10.14 -3.95 4.80
CA PRO A 396 -10.87 -3.40 5.95
C PRO A 396 -10.06 -2.31 6.65
N LEU A 397 -8.73 -2.45 6.74
CA LEU A 397 -7.86 -1.41 7.27
C LEU A 397 -7.91 -0.14 6.41
N ALA A 398 -7.91 -0.29 5.08
CA ALA A 398 -8.03 0.82 4.16
C ALA A 398 -9.39 1.53 4.29
N LEU A 399 -10.48 0.78 4.42
CA LEU A 399 -11.82 1.32 4.64
C LEU A 399 -11.87 2.14 5.95
N TYR A 400 -11.30 1.59 7.03
CA TYR A 400 -11.14 2.31 8.29
C TYR A 400 -10.34 3.61 8.10
N GLY A 401 -9.21 3.56 7.39
CA GLY A 401 -8.39 4.75 7.13
C GLY A 401 -9.10 5.82 6.29
N TRP A 402 -9.87 5.42 5.27
CA TRP A 402 -10.69 6.36 4.49
C TRP A 402 -11.81 6.98 5.32
N SER A 403 -12.46 6.20 6.19
CA SER A 403 -13.48 6.72 7.11
C SER A 403 -12.91 7.77 8.07
N ARG A 404 -11.70 7.51 8.61
CA ARG A 404 -10.96 8.44 9.45
C ARG A 404 -10.56 9.69 8.68
N HIS A 405 -10.11 9.55 7.43
CA HIS A 405 -9.70 10.67 6.58
C HIS A 405 -10.88 11.60 6.22
N PHE A 406 -12.07 11.05 5.98
CA PHE A 406 -13.27 11.85 5.67
C PHE A 406 -14.11 12.26 6.87
N HIS A 407 -13.62 11.99 8.09
CA HIS A 407 -14.35 12.27 9.33
C HIS A 407 -15.79 11.75 9.29
N TRP A 408 -16.02 10.56 8.71
CA TRP A 408 -17.36 10.00 8.63
C TRP A 408 -17.88 9.72 10.04
N VAL A 409 -19.01 10.37 10.35
CA VAL A 409 -19.62 10.58 11.69
C VAL A 409 -20.34 9.32 12.20
N TRP A 410 -20.10 8.17 11.58
CA TRP A 410 -20.52 6.91 12.15
C TRP A 410 -19.72 6.78 13.45
N GLU A 411 -20.40 6.56 14.58
CA GLU A 411 -19.75 6.41 15.89
C GLU A 411 -18.45 5.64 15.69
N LYS A 412 -17.30 6.21 16.08
CA LYS A 412 -15.98 5.61 15.80
C LYS A 412 -15.92 4.12 16.17
N SER A 413 -16.77 3.73 17.13
CA SER A 413 -17.09 2.36 17.50
C SER A 413 -17.60 1.50 16.33
N ILE A 414 -18.66 1.89 15.60
CA ILE A 414 -19.29 1.06 14.57
C ILE A 414 -18.33 0.77 13.42
N VAL A 415 -17.63 1.78 12.88
CA VAL A 415 -16.70 1.54 11.76
C VAL A 415 -15.49 0.71 12.21
N SER A 416 -15.01 0.91 13.44
CA SER A 416 -13.96 0.08 14.02
C SER A 416 -14.43 -1.37 14.21
N VAL A 417 -15.64 -1.58 14.74
CA VAL A 417 -16.23 -2.91 14.98
C VAL A 417 -16.50 -3.62 13.67
N VAL A 418 -17.08 -2.94 12.67
CA VAL A 418 -17.35 -3.50 11.34
C VAL A 418 -16.05 -3.82 10.62
N SER A 419 -15.04 -2.94 10.68
CA SER A 419 -13.74 -3.20 10.04
C SER A 419 -13.00 -4.34 10.73
N ALA A 420 -13.03 -4.41 12.07
CA ALA A 420 -12.44 -5.50 12.84
C ALA A 420 -13.17 -6.83 12.59
N GLY A 421 -14.50 -6.82 12.57
CA GLY A 421 -15.33 -7.98 12.24
C GLY A 421 -15.08 -8.48 10.82
N ALA A 422 -15.03 -7.57 9.84
CA ALA A 422 -14.68 -7.90 8.45
C ALA A 422 -13.27 -8.47 8.34
N ALA A 423 -12.28 -7.88 9.04
CA ALA A 423 -10.91 -8.38 9.10
C ALA A 423 -10.85 -9.80 9.68
N ALA A 424 -11.51 -10.05 10.80
CA ALA A 424 -11.57 -11.37 11.43
C ALA A 424 -12.21 -12.41 10.50
N THR A 425 -13.36 -12.08 9.91
CA THR A 425 -14.05 -12.97 8.95
C THR A 425 -13.19 -13.28 7.73
N LEU A 426 -12.50 -12.27 7.17
CA LEU A 426 -11.62 -12.46 6.01
C LEU A 426 -10.39 -13.30 6.33
N VAL A 427 -9.78 -13.14 7.51
CA VAL A 427 -8.65 -13.97 7.94
C VAL A 427 -9.08 -15.42 8.17
N VAL A 428 -10.21 -15.65 8.84
CA VAL A 428 -10.75 -17.00 9.06
C VAL A 428 -11.12 -17.66 7.74
N ALA A 429 -11.84 -16.96 6.86
CA ALA A 429 -12.19 -17.46 5.54
C ALA A 429 -10.95 -17.71 4.67
N GLY A 430 -9.94 -16.85 4.74
CA GLY A 430 -8.66 -17.02 4.08
C GLY A 430 -7.93 -18.27 4.56
N GLY A 431 -7.79 -18.43 5.88
CA GLY A 431 -7.19 -19.62 6.50
C GLY A 431 -7.90 -20.90 6.08
N PHE A 432 -9.25 -20.91 6.14
CA PHE A 432 -10.05 -22.03 5.65
C PHE A 432 -9.82 -22.31 4.16
N ALA A 433 -9.84 -21.29 3.30
CA ALA A 433 -9.60 -21.45 1.87
C ALA A 433 -8.19 -22.02 1.58
N PHE A 434 -7.16 -21.64 2.35
CA PHE A 434 -5.82 -22.20 2.21
C PHE A 434 -5.72 -23.66 2.66
N MET A 435 -6.39 -24.03 3.76
CA MET A 435 -6.49 -25.44 4.18
C MET A 435 -7.22 -26.28 3.12
N SER A 436 -8.35 -25.79 2.62
CA SER A 436 -9.11 -26.45 1.55
C SER A 436 -8.28 -26.62 0.28
N ARG A 437 -7.48 -25.62 -0.12
CA ARG A 437 -6.56 -25.73 -1.26
C ARG A 437 -5.48 -26.80 -1.07
N THR A 438 -5.04 -27.01 0.16
CA THR A 438 -4.06 -28.06 0.49
C THR A 438 -4.68 -29.44 0.36
N SER A 439 -5.90 -29.62 0.87
CA SER A 439 -6.68 -30.84 0.66
C SER A 439 -6.96 -31.08 -0.83
N GLU A 440 -7.37 -30.04 -1.58
CA GLU A 440 -7.56 -30.12 -3.03
C GLU A 440 -6.27 -30.45 -3.79
N ALA A 441 -5.11 -29.99 -3.32
CA ALA A 441 -3.82 -30.35 -3.89
C ALA A 441 -3.51 -31.83 -3.68
N ALA A 442 -3.78 -32.37 -2.48
CA ALA A 442 -3.63 -33.81 -2.21
C ALA A 442 -4.59 -34.63 -3.08
N HIS A 443 -5.85 -34.22 -3.22
CA HIS A 443 -6.82 -34.88 -4.08
C HIS A 443 -6.47 -34.79 -5.57
N ARG A 444 -5.82 -33.70 -6.02
CA ARG A 444 -5.27 -33.58 -7.38
C ARG A 444 -4.11 -34.56 -7.57
N ALA A 445 -3.13 -34.56 -6.68
CA ALA A 445 -2.01 -35.50 -6.72
C ALA A 445 -2.46 -36.96 -6.70
N ALA A 446 -3.45 -37.31 -5.86
CA ALA A 446 -4.06 -38.64 -5.86
C ALA A 446 -4.71 -38.99 -7.21
N ARG A 447 -5.43 -38.05 -7.82
CA ARG A 447 -6.03 -38.23 -9.15
C ARG A 447 -4.97 -38.39 -10.25
N ASP A 448 -3.88 -37.64 -10.18
CA ASP A 448 -2.79 -37.72 -11.15
C ASP A 448 -2.13 -39.10 -11.11
N VAL A 449 -1.82 -39.61 -9.91
CA VAL A 449 -1.27 -40.96 -9.73
C VAL A 449 -2.23 -42.03 -10.23
N VAL A 450 -3.52 -41.86 -9.94
CA VAL A 450 -4.61 -42.72 -10.40
C VAL A 450 -4.76 -42.69 -11.93
N ASN A 451 -4.39 -41.58 -12.57
CA ASN A 451 -4.35 -41.40 -14.03
C ASN A 451 -2.98 -41.72 -14.63
N GLU A 452 -2.11 -42.39 -13.87
CA GLU A 452 -0.80 -42.87 -14.30
C GLU A 452 0.21 -41.74 -14.60
N THR A 453 0.03 -40.57 -14.00
CA THR A 453 0.98 -39.45 -14.08
C THR A 453 1.59 -39.17 -12.71
N ALA A 454 2.87 -38.79 -12.68
CA ALA A 454 3.52 -38.35 -11.47
C ALA A 454 2.84 -37.07 -10.94
N PRO A 455 2.57 -36.98 -9.62
CA PRO A 455 1.96 -35.80 -9.05
C PRO A 455 2.95 -34.63 -9.04
N GLU A 456 2.43 -33.40 -9.18
CA GLU A 456 3.24 -32.19 -9.02
C GLU A 456 3.82 -32.10 -7.60
N ALA A 457 5.05 -31.58 -7.49
CA ALA A 457 5.69 -31.37 -6.20
C ALA A 457 4.91 -30.35 -5.35
N TYR A 458 4.68 -30.68 -4.08
CA TYR A 458 4.01 -29.81 -3.12
C TYR A 458 5.02 -29.29 -2.10
N PHE A 459 5.53 -28.07 -2.31
CA PHE A 459 6.49 -27.40 -1.42
C PHE A 459 7.60 -28.34 -0.90
N GLY A 460 8.43 -28.85 -1.82
CA GLY A 460 9.54 -29.73 -1.50
C GLY A 460 9.17 -31.19 -1.23
N ILE A 461 7.89 -31.53 -1.12
CA ILE A 461 7.41 -32.91 -1.09
C ILE A 461 7.21 -33.37 -2.53
N GLN A 462 7.95 -34.38 -2.95
CA GLN A 462 7.87 -34.95 -4.29
C GLN A 462 7.31 -36.37 -4.19
N GLY A 463 6.15 -36.58 -4.81
CA GLY A 463 5.57 -37.92 -4.92
C GLY A 463 6.16 -38.64 -6.13
N GLU A 464 6.72 -39.81 -5.92
CA GLU A 464 7.26 -40.66 -6.98
C GLU A 464 6.44 -41.94 -7.13
N ARG A 465 6.23 -42.35 -8.39
CA ARG A 465 5.58 -43.61 -8.72
C ARG A 465 6.66 -44.70 -8.73
N VAL A 466 6.62 -45.60 -7.76
CA VAL A 466 7.62 -46.65 -7.56
C VAL A 466 7.01 -48.04 -7.72
N CYS A 467 7.77 -48.93 -8.35
CA CYS A 467 7.49 -50.36 -8.30
C CYS A 467 8.26 -50.99 -7.14
N VAL A 468 7.65 -51.99 -6.50
CA VAL A 468 8.22 -52.64 -5.31
C VAL A 468 8.43 -54.11 -5.60
N GLN A 469 9.67 -54.57 -5.40
CA GLN A 469 10.06 -55.96 -5.55
C GLN A 469 10.46 -56.54 -4.19
N PRO A 470 9.84 -57.65 -3.75
CA PRO A 470 10.14 -58.24 -2.46
C PRO A 470 11.46 -59.02 -2.49
N LEU A 471 12.29 -58.83 -1.46
CA LEU A 471 13.57 -59.51 -1.29
C LEU A 471 13.45 -60.83 -0.50
N LYS A 472 12.32 -61.02 0.20
CA LYS A 472 12.01 -62.21 1.00
C LYS A 472 10.64 -62.77 0.62
N GLN A 473 10.46 -64.09 0.78
CA GLN A 473 9.17 -64.76 0.53
C GLN A 473 8.08 -64.40 1.56
N LYS A 474 8.47 -64.05 2.79
CA LYS A 474 7.56 -63.63 3.86
C LYS A 474 7.91 -62.21 4.28
N LEU A 475 7.00 -61.27 3.99
CA LEU A 475 7.17 -59.85 4.25
C LEU A 475 6.31 -59.43 5.43
N SER A 476 6.82 -58.51 6.24
CA SER A 476 6.02 -57.86 7.28
C SER A 476 5.39 -56.59 6.72
N VAL A 477 4.22 -56.72 6.10
CA VAL A 477 3.48 -55.61 5.49
C VAL A 477 2.30 -55.23 6.37
N HIS A 478 2.23 -53.97 6.76
CA HIS A 478 1.09 -53.42 7.47
C HIS A 478 -0.02 -53.04 6.49
N ASN A 479 -1.28 -53.31 6.87
CA ASN A 479 -2.48 -53.02 6.08
C ASN A 479 -2.61 -53.80 4.76
N GLY A 480 -2.29 -55.10 4.78
CA GLY A 480 -2.62 -56.06 3.70
C GLY A 480 -1.43 -56.48 2.83
N PRO A 481 -1.65 -57.31 1.80
CA PRO A 481 -0.57 -57.81 0.95
C PRO A 481 0.04 -56.69 0.10
N LEU A 482 1.35 -56.71 -0.09
CA LEU A 482 2.06 -55.75 -0.92
C LEU A 482 1.84 -56.07 -2.41
N PRO A 483 1.20 -55.18 -3.19
CA PRO A 483 1.07 -55.36 -4.63
C PRO A 483 2.42 -55.15 -5.34
N THR A 484 2.81 -56.09 -6.18
CA THR A 484 4.11 -56.07 -6.92
C THR A 484 3.92 -55.92 -8.43
N ASP A 485 2.67 -55.92 -8.91
CA ASP A 485 2.32 -55.90 -10.33
C ASP A 485 1.99 -54.51 -10.86
N ARG A 486 1.90 -53.50 -9.99
CA ARG A 486 1.51 -52.13 -10.31
C ARG A 486 2.31 -51.09 -9.53
N PRO A 487 2.53 -49.90 -10.11
CA PRO A 487 3.24 -48.83 -9.42
C PRO A 487 2.41 -48.25 -8.26
N LEU A 488 3.11 -47.93 -7.18
CA LEU A 488 2.60 -47.31 -5.97
C LEU A 488 3.17 -45.91 -5.82
N LEU A 489 2.52 -45.05 -5.05
CA LEU A 489 3.06 -43.73 -4.72
C LEU A 489 3.89 -43.80 -3.45
N ALA A 490 5.11 -43.28 -3.49
CA ALA A 490 5.96 -43.05 -2.33
C ALA A 490 6.38 -41.56 -2.31
N PHE A 491 6.46 -40.97 -1.12
CA PHE A 491 6.97 -39.59 -0.94
C PHE A 491 8.42 -39.56 -0.43
N SER A 492 8.89 -40.68 0.13
CA SER A 492 10.28 -40.90 0.49
C SER A 492 10.57 -42.39 0.34
N THR A 493 11.74 -42.71 -0.21
CA THR A 493 12.31 -44.06 -0.23
C THR A 493 13.41 -44.24 0.83
N ASP A 494 13.80 -43.14 1.49
CA ASP A 494 14.84 -43.11 2.50
C ASP A 494 14.21 -43.28 3.89
N GLY A 495 14.58 -44.36 4.58
CA GLY A 495 14.11 -44.65 5.93
C GLY A 495 14.06 -46.15 6.26
N PRO A 496 13.86 -46.54 7.54
CA PRO A 496 13.73 -47.94 7.95
C PRO A 496 12.38 -48.57 7.58
N VAL A 497 11.36 -47.72 7.35
CA VAL A 497 10.01 -48.09 6.95
C VAL A 497 9.67 -47.31 5.69
N LEU A 498 9.25 -48.03 4.65
CA LEU A 498 8.77 -47.51 3.40
C LEU A 498 7.24 -47.43 3.44
N TYR A 499 6.71 -46.22 3.28
CA TYR A 499 5.28 -45.96 3.20
C TYR A 499 4.84 -45.82 1.75
N LEU A 500 3.79 -46.55 1.39
CA LEU A 500 3.33 -46.70 0.02
C LEU A 500 1.82 -46.42 -0.04
N TRP A 501 1.37 -45.75 -1.10
CA TRP A 501 -0.04 -45.51 -1.34
C TRP A 501 -0.49 -46.20 -2.64
N ASP A 502 -1.51 -47.05 -2.53
CA ASP A 502 -2.05 -47.86 -3.63
C ASP A 502 -3.23 -47.16 -4.34
N PRO A 503 -3.05 -46.72 -5.59
CA PRO A 503 -4.09 -46.00 -6.34
C PRO A 503 -5.33 -46.87 -6.63
N VAL A 504 -5.18 -48.20 -6.66
CA VAL A 504 -6.31 -49.10 -6.93
C VAL A 504 -7.20 -49.22 -5.69
N ARG A 505 -6.59 -49.39 -4.50
CA ARG A 505 -7.33 -49.41 -3.24
C ARG A 505 -8.03 -48.09 -2.95
N ALA A 506 -7.45 -46.97 -3.37
CA ALA A 506 -8.09 -45.67 -3.24
C ALA A 506 -9.38 -45.53 -4.07
N ARG A 507 -9.55 -46.31 -5.15
CA ARG A 507 -10.80 -46.37 -5.93
C ARG A 507 -11.86 -47.29 -5.32
N GLU A 508 -11.44 -48.32 -4.57
CA GLU A 508 -12.32 -49.32 -3.99
C GLU A 508 -12.98 -48.78 -2.71
N ARG A 509 -14.27 -48.45 -2.77
CA ARG A 509 -15.03 -48.01 -1.58
C ARG A 509 -15.30 -49.21 -0.65
N GLY A 510 -14.84 -49.13 0.60
CA GLY A 510 -15.13 -50.11 1.66
C GLY A 510 -14.09 -51.23 1.83
N GLY A 511 -12.95 -51.17 1.14
CA GLY A 511 -11.82 -52.09 1.29
C GLY A 511 -10.78 -51.67 2.35
N LEU A 512 -9.63 -52.35 2.37
CA LEU A 512 -8.47 -51.93 3.17
C LEU A 512 -8.03 -50.52 2.79
N GLY A 513 -7.50 -49.75 3.75
CA GLY A 513 -7.00 -48.41 3.49
C GLY A 513 -5.95 -48.39 2.37
N PRO A 514 -5.84 -47.30 1.60
CA PRO A 514 -4.93 -47.23 0.46
C PRO A 514 -3.45 -47.16 0.86
N MET A 515 -3.14 -46.83 2.12
CA MET A 515 -1.78 -46.76 2.65
C MET A 515 -1.28 -48.13 3.12
N LEU A 516 -0.02 -48.45 2.78
CA LEU A 516 0.72 -49.64 3.18
C LEU A 516 2.04 -49.21 3.81
N SER A 517 2.57 -50.00 4.74
CA SER A 517 3.95 -49.84 5.20
C SER A 517 4.70 -51.16 5.22
N VAL A 518 5.98 -51.11 4.87
CA VAL A 518 6.87 -52.28 4.82
C VAL A 518 8.27 -51.86 5.24
N HIS A 519 9.04 -52.76 5.86
CA HIS A 519 10.44 -52.46 6.15
C HIS A 519 11.23 -52.32 4.85
N SER A 520 11.96 -51.21 4.70
CA SER A 520 12.73 -50.91 3.48
C SER A 520 13.79 -51.98 3.18
N ALA A 521 14.36 -52.62 4.20
CA ALA A 521 15.31 -53.72 4.04
C ALA A 521 14.71 -55.01 3.44
N GLU A 522 13.38 -55.11 3.33
CA GLU A 522 12.70 -56.29 2.80
C GLU A 522 12.26 -56.12 1.34
N VAL A 523 12.43 -54.93 0.76
CA VAL A 523 11.96 -54.59 -0.57
C VAL A 523 12.98 -53.74 -1.32
N SER A 524 13.10 -53.94 -2.64
CA SER A 524 13.80 -53.01 -3.52
C SER A 524 12.79 -52.19 -4.32
N THR A 525 13.02 -50.89 -4.43
CA THR A 525 12.16 -49.97 -5.21
C THR A 525 12.88 -49.42 -6.43
N TYR A 526 12.12 -49.14 -7.48
CA TYR A 526 12.61 -48.41 -8.65
C TYR A 526 11.52 -47.48 -9.18
N ALA A 527 11.92 -46.29 -9.58
CA ALA A 527 11.01 -45.28 -10.13
C ALA A 527 10.47 -45.71 -11.50
N THR A 528 9.25 -45.30 -11.80
CA THR A 528 8.55 -45.60 -13.06
C THR A 528 8.19 -44.32 -13.79
N SER A 529 8.26 -44.34 -15.12
CA SER A 529 7.84 -43.21 -15.95
C SER A 529 6.32 -43.11 -16.05
N ASP A 530 5.84 -41.90 -16.39
CA ASP A 530 4.44 -41.64 -16.68
C ASP A 530 3.86 -42.60 -17.72
N GLY A 531 2.59 -42.97 -17.56
CA GLY A 531 1.87 -43.92 -18.40
C GLY A 531 2.16 -45.40 -18.10
N THR A 532 3.12 -45.72 -17.23
CA THR A 532 3.40 -47.12 -16.85
C THR A 532 2.26 -47.67 -15.98
N ARG A 533 1.56 -48.71 -16.46
CA ARG A 533 0.44 -49.36 -15.75
C ARG A 533 0.83 -50.56 -14.91
N ARG A 534 1.93 -51.23 -15.26
CA ARG A 534 2.36 -52.48 -14.64
C ARG A 534 3.84 -52.44 -14.33
N CYS A 535 4.21 -53.04 -13.21
CA CYS A 535 5.59 -53.29 -12.88
C CYS A 535 6.13 -54.47 -13.69
N PRO A 536 7.33 -54.35 -14.29
CA PRO A 536 7.96 -55.49 -14.94
C PRO A 536 8.17 -56.62 -13.92
N LYS A 537 7.80 -57.84 -14.31
CA LYS A 537 8.11 -59.03 -13.52
C LYS A 537 9.59 -59.35 -13.70
N HIS A 538 10.39 -59.14 -12.65
CA HIS A 538 11.71 -59.71 -12.58
C HIS A 538 11.57 -61.19 -12.18
N ASN A 539 12.00 -62.08 -13.07
CA ASN A 539 12.15 -63.51 -12.80
C ASN A 539 13.32 -63.77 -11.86
#